data_AF-A0A0H5CD84-F1
#
_entry.id   AF-A0A0H5CD84-F1
#
_cell.length_a   1.000
_cell.length_b   1.000
_cell.length_c   1.000
_cell.angle_alpha   90.00
_cell.angle_beta   90.00
_cell.angle_gamma   90.00
#
_symmetry.space_group_name_H-M   'P 1'
#
loop_
_entity.id
_entity.type
_entity.pdbx_description
1 polymer ?
#
loop_
_entity_poly.entity_id
_entity_poly.type
_entity_poly.pdbx_seq_one_letter_code
_entity_poly.pdbx_strand_id
1 'polypeptide(L)'
;MTAPTGPWASTAATGPRPGAPLTPYTGLPQIPPGRYERVLFPAVTLPVFYQSGADDLALVDCEFGSGTVLGGDRLTMTHTRVAGGLSLSGVDNAVLDHVDLHTSASDLLHITSDTGPCRRITIVDSTLRNPVPRADAHADGIQVRGIDGLTLRRCTVDLGPWAQVNGTDVLHAALFLENTQGGNRDIVVRDCLLNGGGTTIVAGAVTGGFVLTGNRWGSDDHYAPVNLATTPTLALDNTRLTGGAVIADTPGARDLTLHWGPMGVAWTLIAAEVPVRLHQSAGERFFLAVTITNTRPGPLPALDVWFATTPAAAHTPTTTDWRPGVWEAPAALILVGSGALELPAGPRAIWCKASNGIETLVHRIGFLDVH
;
A
#
# COMPACT_ATOMS: atom_id res chain seq x y z
N MET A 1 15.37 -3.69 14.74
CA MET A 1 15.71 -3.08 13.44
C MET A 1 15.97 -1.60 13.65
N THR A 2 17.00 -1.02 13.04
CA THR A 2 17.20 0.44 13.03
C THR A 2 16.03 1.10 12.32
N ALA A 3 15.49 2.18 12.88
CA ALA A 3 14.40 2.92 12.25
C ALA A 3 14.80 3.35 10.82
N PRO A 4 13.93 3.19 9.82
CA PRO A 4 14.23 3.62 8.46
C PRO A 4 14.55 5.12 8.43
N THR A 5 15.62 5.50 7.74
CA THR A 5 15.95 6.91 7.51
C THR A 5 15.37 7.35 6.17
N GLY A 6 14.78 8.54 6.11
CA GLY A 6 14.21 9.11 4.88
C GLY A 6 13.30 10.31 5.16
N PRO A 7 12.62 10.86 4.14
CA PRO A 7 11.78 12.06 4.27
C PRO A 7 10.43 11.79 4.99
N TRP A 8 10.21 10.57 5.49
CA TRP A 8 9.01 10.17 6.21
C TRP A 8 8.98 10.77 7.62
N ALA A 9 7.78 11.00 8.14
CA ALA A 9 7.59 11.48 9.49
C ALA A 9 8.16 10.51 10.54
N SER A 10 8.75 11.08 11.60
CA SER A 10 9.17 10.35 12.79
C SER A 10 8.30 10.73 13.98
N THR A 11 8.23 9.87 14.99
CA THR A 11 7.48 10.13 16.22
C THR A 11 7.97 11.34 17.00
N ALA A 12 9.21 11.78 16.77
CA ALA A 12 9.75 13.00 17.37
C ALA A 12 9.19 14.27 16.73
N ALA A 13 8.64 14.19 15.52
CA ALA A 13 8.08 15.32 14.78
C ALA A 13 6.54 15.39 14.85
N THR A 14 5.86 14.35 15.33
CA THR A 14 4.40 14.23 15.33
C THR A 14 3.77 14.29 16.72
N GLY A 15 2.47 14.55 16.77
CA GLY A 15 1.75 14.83 18.00
C GLY A 15 1.99 16.26 18.51
N PRO A 16 1.55 16.57 19.75
CA PRO A 16 1.74 17.88 20.35
C PRO A 16 3.20 18.31 20.36
N ARG A 17 3.45 19.55 19.96
CA ARG A 17 4.80 20.11 20.02
C ARG A 17 5.30 20.14 21.47
N PRO A 18 6.58 19.84 21.70
CA PRO A 18 7.13 19.82 23.05
C PRO A 18 7.11 21.22 23.69
N GLY A 19 6.97 21.27 25.02
CA GLY A 19 7.26 22.45 25.82
C GLY A 19 6.06 23.32 26.23
N ALA A 20 4.84 23.04 25.76
CA ALA A 20 3.64 23.71 26.24
C ALA A 20 2.74 22.74 27.03
N PRO A 21 2.22 23.13 28.22
CA PRO A 21 1.29 22.30 28.97
C PRO A 21 -0.05 22.21 28.23
N LEU A 22 -0.66 21.02 28.27
CA LEU A 22 -2.01 20.79 27.75
C LEU A 22 -3.05 21.07 28.84
N THR A 23 -4.14 21.73 28.48
CA THR A 23 -5.27 21.97 29.38
C THR A 23 -6.27 20.82 29.26
N PRO A 24 -6.64 20.15 30.37
CA PRO A 24 -7.65 19.10 30.32
C PRO A 24 -9.00 19.63 29.80
N TYR A 25 -9.58 18.91 28.83
CA TYR A 25 -10.93 19.14 28.36
C TYR A 25 -11.94 18.66 29.41
N THR A 26 -12.84 19.54 29.82
CA THR A 26 -13.85 19.27 30.86
C THR A 26 -15.26 19.09 30.30
N GLY A 27 -15.42 19.19 28.98
CA GLY A 27 -16.71 19.01 28.32
C GLY A 27 -17.11 17.54 28.19
N LEU A 28 -18.31 17.34 27.66
CA LEU A 28 -18.81 16.01 27.33
C LEU A 28 -18.03 15.42 26.14
N PRO A 29 -18.01 14.08 25.96
CA PRO A 29 -17.35 13.43 24.83
C PRO A 29 -17.85 13.89 23.44
N GLN A 30 -19.03 14.50 23.38
CA GLN A 30 -19.47 15.25 22.21
C GLN A 30 -18.71 16.59 22.13
N ILE A 31 -17.81 16.72 21.17
CA ILE A 31 -16.99 17.92 20.95
C ILE A 31 -17.80 18.92 20.11
N PRO A 32 -18.11 20.12 20.66
CA PRO A 32 -18.74 21.19 19.90
C PRO A 32 -17.89 21.70 18.72
N PRO A 33 -18.48 22.44 17.77
CA PRO A 33 -17.72 23.17 16.77
C PRO A 33 -16.73 24.14 17.42
N GLY A 34 -15.58 24.37 16.77
CA GLY A 34 -14.66 25.42 17.16
C GLY A 34 -13.20 25.03 17.04
N ARG A 35 -12.35 25.87 17.64
CA ARG A 35 -10.90 25.69 17.67
C ARG A 35 -10.45 25.30 19.07
N TYR A 36 -9.74 24.18 19.16
CA TYR A 36 -9.10 23.67 20.36
C TYR A 36 -7.60 23.73 20.17
N GLU A 37 -6.90 24.39 21.10
CA GLU A 37 -5.45 24.56 21.04
C GLU A 37 -4.84 24.16 22.37
N ARG A 38 -3.85 23.23 22.33
CA ARG A 38 -3.18 22.70 23.53
C ARG A 38 -4.15 22.08 24.53
N VAL A 39 -5.04 21.22 24.03
CA VAL A 39 -6.08 20.56 24.83
C VAL A 39 -5.76 19.08 24.99
N LEU A 40 -5.84 18.59 26.23
CA LEU A 40 -5.81 17.17 26.56
C LEU A 40 -7.24 16.68 26.74
N PHE A 41 -7.72 15.83 25.84
CA PHE A 41 -8.96 15.08 25.96
C PHE A 41 -8.67 13.79 26.75
N PRO A 42 -9.04 13.70 28.05
CA PRO A 42 -8.68 12.55 28.89
C PRO A 42 -9.26 11.24 28.37
N ALA A 43 -8.64 10.10 28.69
CA ALA A 43 -9.18 8.81 28.28
C ALA A 43 -10.61 8.60 28.79
N VAL A 44 -11.54 8.23 27.89
CA VAL A 44 -12.89 7.80 28.26
C VAL A 44 -12.99 6.28 28.31
N THR A 45 -13.88 5.76 29.16
CA THR A 45 -14.13 4.32 29.27
C THR A 45 -14.98 3.85 28.10
N LEU A 46 -14.54 2.79 27.41
CA LEU A 46 -15.33 2.15 26.36
C LEU A 46 -16.73 1.74 26.85
N PRO A 47 -17.76 1.81 25.99
CA PRO A 47 -17.72 2.04 24.54
C PRO A 47 -17.78 3.53 24.13
N VAL A 48 -17.51 4.46 25.06
CA VAL A 48 -17.56 5.90 24.77
C VAL A 48 -16.32 6.30 23.97
N PHE A 49 -16.52 7.17 22.98
CA PHE A 49 -15.48 7.83 22.21
C PHE A 49 -15.69 9.34 22.27
N TYR A 50 -14.64 10.11 22.04
CA TYR A 50 -14.83 11.50 21.65
C TYR A 50 -15.44 11.53 20.25
N GLN A 51 -16.44 12.38 20.05
CA GLN A 51 -17.07 12.48 18.76
C GLN A 51 -17.48 13.91 18.41
N SER A 52 -17.39 14.24 17.12
CA SER A 52 -17.91 15.49 16.58
C SER A 52 -18.44 15.25 15.18
N GLY A 53 -19.57 15.87 14.85
CA GLY A 53 -20.06 16.01 13.47
C GLY A 53 -20.11 17.48 13.06
N ALA A 54 -19.30 18.31 13.71
CA ALA A 54 -19.29 19.75 13.51
C ALA A 54 -18.44 20.15 12.30
N ASP A 55 -18.92 21.13 11.57
CA ASP A 55 -18.11 21.82 10.58
C ASP A 55 -17.07 22.73 11.26
N ASP A 56 -16.00 23.05 10.53
CA ASP A 56 -14.96 24.00 10.94
C ASP A 56 -14.25 23.62 12.26
N LEU A 57 -14.11 22.32 12.53
CA LEU A 57 -13.39 21.82 13.69
C LEU A 57 -11.88 21.92 13.47
N ALA A 58 -11.19 22.62 14.38
CA ALA A 58 -9.73 22.75 14.37
C ALA A 58 -9.13 22.23 15.68
N LEU A 59 -8.23 21.26 15.59
CA LEU A 59 -7.52 20.64 16.71
C LEU A 59 -6.01 20.90 16.52
N VAL A 60 -5.39 21.70 17.39
CA VAL A 60 -3.99 22.11 17.26
C VAL A 60 -3.23 21.83 18.56
N ASP A 61 -2.13 21.08 18.48
CA ASP A 61 -1.38 20.64 19.67
C ASP A 61 -2.26 19.90 20.68
N CYS A 62 -3.21 19.09 20.20
CA CYS A 62 -4.14 18.36 21.06
C CYS A 62 -3.67 16.93 21.35
N GLU A 63 -4.12 16.37 22.46
CA GLU A 63 -3.92 14.95 22.78
C GLU A 63 -5.24 14.30 23.18
N PHE A 64 -5.53 13.14 22.61
CA PHE A 64 -6.66 12.30 22.97
C PHE A 64 -6.17 11.02 23.63
N GLY A 65 -6.62 10.78 24.87
CA GLY A 65 -6.29 9.58 25.62
C GLY A 65 -7.09 8.33 25.21
N SER A 66 -7.98 8.45 24.23
CA SER A 66 -8.86 7.38 23.74
C SER A 66 -9.32 7.66 22.30
N GLY A 67 -9.87 6.64 21.65
CA GLY A 67 -10.30 6.72 20.25
C GLY A 67 -11.32 7.84 20.00
N THR A 68 -11.30 8.37 18.78
CA THR A 68 -12.11 9.54 18.41
C THR A 68 -12.79 9.34 17.05
N VAL A 69 -14.02 9.83 16.90
CA VAL A 69 -14.83 9.75 15.67
C VAL A 69 -15.19 11.16 15.22
N LEU A 70 -14.71 11.58 14.05
CA LEU A 70 -14.95 12.92 13.52
C LEU A 70 -15.71 12.86 12.19
N GLY A 71 -16.65 13.77 12.04
CA GLY A 71 -17.42 14.02 10.83
C GLY A 71 -17.50 15.53 10.55
N GLY A 72 -18.39 15.92 9.64
CA GLY A 72 -18.58 17.32 9.25
C GLY A 72 -17.53 17.81 8.25
N ASP A 73 -17.63 19.07 7.88
CA ASP A 73 -16.81 19.66 6.82
C ASP A 73 -15.64 20.48 7.38
N ARG A 74 -14.55 20.58 6.61
CA ARG A 74 -13.41 21.48 6.90
C ARG A 74 -12.73 21.16 8.24
N LEU A 75 -12.42 19.89 8.46
CA LEU A 75 -11.65 19.42 9.62
C LEU A 75 -10.16 19.74 9.47
N THR A 76 -9.55 20.31 10.51
CA THR A 76 -8.10 20.44 10.61
C THR A 76 -7.58 19.82 11.91
N MET A 77 -6.59 18.93 11.79
CA MET A 77 -5.84 18.39 12.92
C MET A 77 -4.36 18.62 12.68
N THR A 78 -3.71 19.39 13.53
CA THR A 78 -2.29 19.73 13.38
C THR A 78 -1.57 19.44 14.68
N HIS A 79 -0.42 18.75 14.61
CA HIS A 79 0.36 18.38 15.80
C HIS A 79 -0.50 17.72 16.88
N THR A 80 -1.33 16.76 16.49
CA THR A 80 -2.30 16.13 17.40
C THR A 80 -1.97 14.66 17.60
N ARG A 81 -2.10 14.17 18.84
CA ARG A 81 -1.90 12.74 19.18
C ARG A 81 -3.24 12.11 19.55
N VAL A 82 -3.49 10.90 19.08
CA VAL A 82 -4.70 10.13 19.42
C VAL A 82 -4.32 8.70 19.77
N ALA A 83 -4.53 8.32 21.02
CA ALA A 83 -4.51 6.94 21.45
C ALA A 83 -5.85 6.28 21.08
N GLY A 84 -5.85 5.03 20.62
CA GLY A 84 -7.09 4.28 20.35
C GLY A 84 -7.69 4.47 18.95
N GLY A 85 -6.97 5.15 18.05
CA GLY A 85 -7.35 5.32 16.64
C GLY A 85 -8.29 6.50 16.36
N LEU A 86 -8.42 6.83 15.08
CA LEU A 86 -9.29 7.89 14.56
C LEU A 86 -10.24 7.32 13.52
N SER A 87 -11.52 7.65 13.61
CA SER A 87 -12.47 7.40 12.54
C SER A 87 -12.92 8.73 11.92
N LEU A 88 -12.92 8.80 10.59
CA LEU A 88 -13.49 9.88 9.82
C LEU A 88 -14.71 9.35 9.07
N SER A 89 -15.88 9.93 9.31
CA SER A 89 -17.12 9.50 8.65
C SER A 89 -17.92 10.67 8.10
N GLY A 90 -18.21 10.64 6.79
CA GLY A 90 -18.93 11.71 6.10
C GLY A 90 -18.23 13.06 6.16
N VAL A 91 -16.91 13.06 5.99
CA VAL A 91 -16.06 14.26 6.05
C VAL A 91 -15.82 14.84 4.67
N ASP A 92 -16.22 16.08 4.43
CA ASP A 92 -15.84 16.84 3.23
C ASP A 92 -14.73 17.85 3.55
N ASN A 93 -13.54 17.61 2.99
CA ASN A 93 -12.31 18.39 3.19
C ASN A 93 -11.72 18.26 4.60
N ALA A 94 -10.65 17.47 4.74
CA ALA A 94 -9.87 17.38 5.97
C ALA A 94 -8.37 17.43 5.75
N VAL A 95 -7.66 18.03 6.70
CA VAL A 95 -6.19 18.04 6.73
C VAL A 95 -5.71 17.51 8.08
N LEU A 96 -5.00 16.39 8.04
CA LEU A 96 -4.28 15.80 9.16
C LEU A 96 -2.78 16.03 8.94
N ASP A 97 -2.17 16.87 9.76
CA ASP A 97 -0.79 17.35 9.61
C ASP A 97 0.02 17.14 10.89
N HIS A 98 1.15 16.43 10.80
CA HIS A 98 1.95 16.03 11.97
C HIS A 98 1.15 15.30 13.07
N VAL A 99 0.21 14.44 12.67
CA VAL A 99 -0.63 13.66 13.59
C VAL A 99 0.07 12.37 14.01
N ASP A 100 -0.11 11.95 15.27
CA ASP A 100 0.37 10.67 15.81
C ASP A 100 -0.82 9.80 16.25
N LEU A 101 -1.19 8.78 15.47
CA LEU A 101 -2.23 7.81 15.82
C LEU A 101 -1.58 6.52 16.32
N HIS A 102 -1.98 6.05 17.49
CA HIS A 102 -1.39 4.83 18.05
C HIS A 102 -2.33 4.01 18.92
N THR A 103 -1.91 2.77 19.22
CA THR A 103 -2.56 1.88 20.20
C THR A 103 -4.05 1.68 19.97
N SER A 104 -4.49 1.65 18.70
CA SER A 104 -5.86 1.29 18.35
C SER A 104 -6.09 -0.20 18.55
N ALA A 105 -7.30 -0.56 19.01
CA ALA A 105 -7.73 -1.96 19.10
C ALA A 105 -8.30 -2.51 17.77
N SER A 106 -8.38 -1.67 16.75
CA SER A 106 -8.79 -1.98 15.37
C SER A 106 -7.90 -1.16 14.42
N ASP A 107 -8.47 -0.47 13.44
CA ASP A 107 -7.71 0.38 12.52
C ASP A 107 -7.11 1.59 13.24
N LEU A 108 -5.92 2.02 12.85
CA LEU A 108 -5.36 3.27 13.38
C LEU A 108 -6.11 4.48 12.81
N LEU A 109 -6.44 4.44 11.52
CA LEU A 109 -7.33 5.39 10.86
C LEU A 109 -8.38 4.66 10.04
N HIS A 110 -9.65 4.93 10.31
CA HIS A 110 -10.77 4.40 9.55
C HIS A 110 -11.52 5.53 8.84
N ILE A 111 -11.47 5.58 7.52
CA ILE A 111 -12.20 6.55 6.70
C ILE A 111 -13.38 5.84 6.04
N THR A 112 -14.60 6.29 6.31
CA THR A 112 -15.82 5.62 5.84
C THR A 112 -16.87 6.62 5.37
N SER A 113 -17.61 6.27 4.32
CA SER A 113 -18.77 7.02 3.85
C SER A 113 -20.10 6.56 4.49
N ASP A 114 -20.07 5.91 5.66
CA ASP A 114 -21.27 5.39 6.34
C ASP A 114 -22.27 6.50 6.73
N THR A 115 -21.80 7.68 7.12
CA THR A 115 -22.66 8.80 7.54
C THR A 115 -22.80 9.91 6.49
N GLY A 116 -22.24 9.71 5.29
CA GLY A 116 -22.18 10.70 4.22
C GLY A 116 -20.92 10.52 3.37
N PRO A 117 -20.79 11.22 2.23
CA PRO A 117 -19.62 11.06 1.37
C PRO A 117 -18.34 11.60 2.03
N CYS A 118 -17.26 10.82 2.03
CA CYS A 118 -15.92 11.29 2.34
C CYS A 118 -15.22 11.85 1.10
N ARG A 119 -14.62 13.04 1.20
CA ARG A 119 -13.93 13.68 0.07
C ARG A 119 -12.76 14.55 0.52
N ARG A 120 -11.75 14.69 -0.35
CA ARG A 120 -10.63 15.65 -0.21
C ARG A 120 -9.94 15.56 1.15
N ILE A 121 -9.53 14.36 1.54
CA ILE A 121 -8.80 14.13 2.79
C ILE A 121 -7.30 14.10 2.50
N THR A 122 -6.54 14.97 3.17
CA THR A 122 -5.08 15.04 3.09
C THR A 122 -4.46 14.65 4.42
N ILE A 123 -3.52 13.73 4.39
CA ILE A 123 -2.74 13.28 5.53
C ILE A 123 -1.28 13.52 5.17
N VAL A 124 -0.58 14.32 5.98
CA VAL A 124 0.76 14.75 5.68
C VAL A 124 1.65 14.74 6.92
N ASP A 125 2.91 14.37 6.74
CA ASP A 125 3.95 14.42 7.77
C ASP A 125 3.52 13.71 9.08
N SER A 126 2.70 12.66 8.98
CA SER A 126 2.03 12.01 10.12
C SER A 126 2.52 10.57 10.37
N THR A 127 2.39 10.10 11.62
CA THR A 127 2.74 8.75 12.04
C THR A 127 1.52 7.97 12.52
N LEU A 128 1.32 6.78 12.00
CA LEU A 128 0.30 5.82 12.42
C LEU A 128 1.03 4.54 12.83
N ARG A 129 0.97 4.14 14.10
CA ARG A 129 1.86 3.09 14.60
C ARG A 129 1.34 2.27 15.77
N ASN A 130 1.98 1.12 15.98
CA ASN A 130 1.84 0.30 17.19
C ASN A 130 0.35 0.05 17.56
N PRO A 131 -0.47 -0.50 16.65
CA PRO A 131 -1.80 -0.95 17.02
C PRO A 131 -1.72 -2.05 18.09
N VAL A 132 -2.77 -2.19 18.88
CA VAL A 132 -2.92 -3.24 19.90
C VAL A 132 -4.24 -3.96 19.63
N PRO A 133 -4.36 -4.67 18.49
CA PRO A 133 -5.62 -5.24 18.06
C PRO A 133 -6.11 -6.35 18.98
N ARG A 134 -7.43 -6.47 19.10
CA ARG A 134 -8.10 -7.59 19.79
C ARG A 134 -8.16 -8.84 18.90
N ALA A 135 -8.43 -10.00 19.51
CA ALA A 135 -8.43 -11.31 18.86
C ALA A 135 -9.31 -11.45 17.60
N ASP A 136 -10.34 -10.62 17.49
CA ASP A 136 -11.33 -10.62 16.41
C ASP A 136 -11.21 -9.36 15.53
N ALA A 137 -10.17 -8.55 15.71
CA ALA A 137 -9.96 -7.36 14.90
C ALA A 137 -9.33 -7.70 13.55
N HIS A 138 -9.80 -6.98 12.54
CA HIS A 138 -9.09 -6.78 11.28
C HIS A 138 -8.50 -5.37 11.37
N ALA A 139 -7.24 -5.25 11.81
CA ALA A 139 -6.62 -3.94 12.02
C ALA A 139 -5.70 -3.57 10.85
N ASP A 140 -6.07 -2.49 10.18
CA ASP A 140 -5.26 -1.82 9.18
C ASP A 140 -4.59 -0.57 9.76
N GLY A 141 -3.54 -0.10 9.09
CA GLY A 141 -3.02 1.24 9.35
C GLY A 141 -4.03 2.30 8.96
N ILE A 142 -4.48 2.21 7.72
CA ILE A 142 -5.52 3.07 7.17
C ILE A 142 -6.51 2.19 6.42
N GLN A 143 -7.73 2.06 6.93
CA GLN A 143 -8.85 1.46 6.20
C GLN A 143 -9.69 2.56 5.56
N VAL A 144 -10.03 2.38 4.28
CA VAL A 144 -10.77 3.36 3.49
C VAL A 144 -11.93 2.68 2.78
N ARG A 145 -13.12 3.21 3.02
CA ARG A 145 -14.40 2.68 2.54
C ARG A 145 -15.18 3.85 1.91
N GLY A 146 -15.13 3.96 0.58
CA GLY A 146 -15.84 5.03 -0.13
C GLY A 146 -15.20 6.42 0.07
N ILE A 147 -14.33 6.85 -0.84
CA ILE A 147 -13.74 8.20 -0.81
C ILE A 147 -13.54 8.76 -2.23
N ASP A 148 -13.66 10.08 -2.36
CA ASP A 148 -13.29 10.84 -3.56
C ASP A 148 -12.19 11.87 -3.22
N GLY A 149 -10.94 11.53 -3.51
CA GLY A 149 -9.78 12.37 -3.22
C GLY A 149 -9.15 12.06 -1.86
N LEU A 150 -8.18 11.13 -1.84
CA LEU A 150 -7.32 10.85 -0.68
C LEU A 150 -5.86 11.15 -1.05
N THR A 151 -5.18 11.96 -0.24
CA THR A 151 -3.74 12.20 -0.39
C THR A 151 -3.00 11.82 0.88
N LEU A 152 -2.05 10.88 0.79
CA LEU A 152 -1.07 10.56 1.82
C LEU A 152 0.30 11.05 1.36
N ARG A 153 0.99 11.81 2.20
CA ARG A 153 2.32 12.33 1.85
C ARG A 153 3.29 12.38 3.04
N ARG A 154 4.49 11.82 2.89
CA ARG A 154 5.51 11.83 3.98
C ARG A 154 5.01 11.22 5.29
N CYS A 155 4.09 10.27 5.19
CA CYS A 155 3.57 9.57 6.34
C CYS A 155 4.40 8.32 6.64
N THR A 156 4.43 7.93 7.91
CA THR A 156 4.87 6.61 8.35
C THR A 156 3.66 5.85 8.86
N VAL A 157 3.33 4.72 8.22
CA VAL A 157 2.34 3.77 8.69
C VAL A 157 3.07 2.49 9.06
N ASP A 158 3.08 2.13 10.34
CA ASP A 158 3.86 1.02 10.86
C ASP A 158 3.06 0.16 11.83
N LEU A 159 2.56 -0.97 11.33
CA LEU A 159 1.83 -1.94 12.16
C LEU A 159 2.77 -2.81 13.01
N GLY A 160 4.08 -2.75 12.76
CA GLY A 160 5.03 -3.72 13.28
C GLY A 160 4.91 -5.09 12.58
N PRO A 161 5.56 -6.12 13.15
CA PRO A 161 5.57 -7.44 12.55
C PRO A 161 4.17 -8.06 12.55
N TRP A 162 3.92 -8.92 11.56
CA TRP A 162 2.73 -9.77 11.54
C TRP A 162 2.46 -10.41 12.90
N ALA A 163 1.20 -10.38 13.33
CA ALA A 163 0.79 -10.95 14.60
C ALA A 163 -0.56 -11.66 14.48
N GLN A 164 -0.68 -12.73 15.26
CA GLN A 164 -1.93 -13.38 15.55
C GLN A 164 -2.32 -13.15 17.00
N VAL A 165 -3.62 -13.02 17.25
CA VAL A 165 -4.18 -13.01 18.60
C VAL A 165 -5.26 -14.09 18.65
N ASN A 166 -5.11 -15.05 19.56
CA ASN A 166 -5.94 -16.25 19.65
C ASN A 166 -6.09 -17.03 18.32
N GLY A 167 -5.01 -17.09 17.53
CA GLY A 167 -4.96 -17.82 16.26
C GLY A 167 -5.66 -17.14 15.09
N THR A 168 -6.09 -15.88 15.25
CA THR A 168 -6.64 -15.07 14.17
C THR A 168 -5.63 -14.01 13.76
N ASP A 169 -5.48 -13.81 12.46
CA ASP A 169 -4.64 -12.77 11.87
C ASP A 169 -5.26 -11.41 12.16
N VAL A 170 -4.55 -10.56 12.90
CA VAL A 170 -5.12 -9.30 13.38
C VAL A 170 -4.52 -8.07 12.72
N LEU A 171 -3.28 -8.14 12.25
CA LEU A 171 -2.61 -7.05 11.53
C LEU A 171 -2.59 -7.35 10.05
N HIS A 172 -3.18 -6.45 9.26
CA HIS A 172 -3.40 -6.69 7.85
C HIS A 172 -2.67 -5.69 6.97
N ALA A 173 -3.31 -4.61 6.50
CA ALA A 173 -2.70 -3.72 5.52
C ALA A 173 -2.19 -2.41 6.14
N ALA A 174 -1.07 -1.86 5.64
CA ALA A 174 -0.75 -0.46 5.97
C ALA A 174 -1.78 0.49 5.35
N LEU A 175 -2.24 0.20 4.12
CA LEU A 175 -3.36 0.87 3.47
C LEU A 175 -4.32 -0.16 2.85
N PHE A 176 -5.57 -0.17 3.32
CA PHE A 176 -6.65 -0.97 2.76
C PHE A 176 -7.71 -0.06 2.12
N LEU A 177 -7.75 -0.03 0.79
CA LEU A 177 -8.81 0.61 0.01
C LEU A 177 -9.91 -0.41 -0.31
N GLU A 178 -10.90 -0.56 0.57
CA GLU A 178 -11.97 -1.55 0.40
C GLU A 178 -12.96 -1.09 -0.70
N ASN A 179 -13.37 -2.00 -1.59
CA ASN A 179 -14.37 -1.70 -2.62
C ASN A 179 -15.80 -1.77 -2.05
N THR A 180 -16.13 -0.80 -1.21
CA THR A 180 -17.44 -0.66 -0.58
C THR A 180 -17.87 0.80 -0.56
N GLN A 181 -19.14 1.07 -0.24
CA GLN A 181 -19.70 2.41 -0.08
C GLN A 181 -19.45 3.35 -1.29
N GLY A 182 -19.56 2.80 -2.50
CA GLY A 182 -19.34 3.54 -3.76
C GLY A 182 -17.91 3.45 -4.31
N GLY A 183 -17.00 2.78 -3.60
CA GLY A 183 -15.62 2.55 -4.02
C GLY A 183 -14.72 3.78 -3.83
N ASN A 184 -13.44 3.61 -4.16
CA ASN A 184 -12.43 4.63 -3.93
C ASN A 184 -12.08 5.34 -5.24
N ARG A 185 -11.82 6.65 -5.18
CA ARG A 185 -11.47 7.48 -6.33
C ARG A 185 -10.38 8.48 -5.98
N ASP A 186 -9.51 8.75 -6.94
CA ASP A 186 -8.50 9.82 -6.87
C ASP A 186 -7.60 9.68 -5.64
N ILE A 187 -6.87 8.57 -5.59
CA ILE A 187 -5.99 8.19 -4.48
C ILE A 187 -4.54 8.50 -4.84
N VAL A 188 -3.85 9.26 -3.98
CA VAL A 188 -2.44 9.61 -4.12
C VAL A 188 -1.70 9.23 -2.85
N VAL A 189 -0.66 8.39 -2.98
CA VAL A 189 0.23 8.00 -1.89
C VAL A 189 1.66 8.28 -2.32
N ARG A 190 2.30 9.22 -1.63
CA ARG A 190 3.60 9.74 -2.06
C ARG A 190 4.59 9.88 -0.93
N ASP A 191 5.81 9.45 -1.17
CA ASP A 191 6.93 9.61 -0.26
C ASP A 191 6.55 9.11 1.14
N CYS A 192 5.87 7.96 1.27
CA CYS A 192 5.47 7.37 2.54
C CYS A 192 6.30 6.13 2.88
N LEU A 193 6.51 5.88 4.18
CA LEU A 193 6.91 4.56 4.69
C LEU A 193 5.65 3.78 5.05
N LEU A 194 5.46 2.61 4.44
CA LEU A 194 4.31 1.74 4.66
C LEU A 194 4.80 0.36 5.09
N ASN A 195 4.65 0.02 6.37
CA ASN A 195 4.94 -1.30 6.92
C ASN A 195 3.62 -1.93 7.39
N GLY A 196 3.09 -2.82 6.57
CA GLY A 196 1.91 -3.60 6.92
C GLY A 196 2.30 -4.87 7.65
N GLY A 197 1.44 -5.35 8.55
CA GLY A 197 1.68 -6.61 9.26
C GLY A 197 1.43 -7.83 8.38
N GLY A 198 0.49 -7.78 7.43
CA GLY A 198 0.21 -8.85 6.49
C GLY A 198 0.49 -8.47 5.03
N THR A 199 0.05 -7.29 4.63
CA THR A 199 0.24 -6.74 3.27
C THR A 199 0.58 -5.26 3.35
N THR A 200 1.37 -4.70 2.43
CA THR A 200 1.62 -3.24 2.49
C THR A 200 0.40 -2.47 1.99
N ILE A 201 -0.09 -2.79 0.79
CA ILE A 201 -1.30 -2.16 0.21
C ILE A 201 -2.27 -3.25 -0.26
N VAL A 202 -3.51 -3.15 0.21
CA VAL A 202 -4.65 -3.86 -0.36
C VAL A 202 -5.56 -2.82 -1.02
N ALA A 203 -5.88 -2.98 -2.29
CA ALA A 203 -6.84 -2.11 -2.96
C ALA A 203 -7.85 -2.92 -3.76
N GLY A 204 -9.12 -2.70 -3.46
CA GLY A 204 -10.22 -3.04 -4.35
C GLY A 204 -10.24 -2.14 -5.60
N ALA A 205 -11.41 -2.04 -6.22
CA ALA A 205 -11.57 -1.18 -7.39
C ALA A 205 -11.32 0.30 -7.02
N VAL A 206 -10.35 0.93 -7.70
CA VAL A 206 -10.09 2.38 -7.61
C VAL A 206 -10.42 2.99 -8.97
N THR A 207 -11.10 4.13 -8.98
CA THR A 207 -11.44 4.84 -10.22
C THR A 207 -10.75 6.20 -10.28
N GLY A 208 -10.67 6.80 -11.47
CA GLY A 208 -9.94 8.07 -11.66
C GLY A 208 -8.43 7.89 -11.52
N GLY A 209 -7.79 8.73 -10.71
CA GLY A 209 -6.36 8.66 -10.41
C GLY A 209 -6.05 7.64 -9.30
N PHE A 210 -5.03 6.82 -9.53
CA PHE A 210 -4.41 6.02 -8.48
C PHE A 210 -2.89 6.11 -8.61
N VAL A 211 -2.24 6.83 -7.70
CA VAL A 211 -0.84 7.23 -7.82
C VAL A 211 -0.05 6.76 -6.60
N LEU A 212 1.01 6.00 -6.83
CA LEU A 212 1.93 5.49 -5.82
C LEU A 212 3.36 5.93 -6.17
N THR A 213 3.93 6.93 -5.49
CA THR A 213 5.26 7.46 -5.88
C THR A 213 6.22 7.59 -4.72
N GLY A 214 7.49 7.21 -4.91
CA GLY A 214 8.56 7.45 -3.93
C GLY A 214 8.38 6.74 -2.59
N ASN A 215 7.50 5.74 -2.50
CA ASN A 215 7.21 5.08 -1.22
C ASN A 215 8.31 4.08 -0.83
N ARG A 216 8.44 3.84 0.48
CA ARG A 216 9.23 2.74 1.04
C ARG A 216 8.33 1.75 1.72
N TRP A 217 8.53 0.47 1.42
CA TRP A 217 7.70 -0.58 1.96
C TRP A 217 8.48 -1.41 2.96
N GLY A 218 7.85 -1.68 4.08
CA GLY A 218 8.42 -2.44 5.18
C GLY A 218 8.80 -3.87 4.78
N SER A 219 9.55 -4.53 5.67
CA SER A 219 9.99 -5.92 5.51
C SER A 219 8.97 -6.94 6.00
N ASP A 220 7.91 -6.48 6.66
CA ASP A 220 7.10 -7.35 7.52
C ASP A 220 5.81 -7.83 6.81
N ASP A 221 5.82 -7.91 5.48
CA ASP A 221 4.72 -8.49 4.71
C ASP A 221 4.67 -10.02 4.86
N HIS A 222 3.61 -10.52 5.50
CA HIS A 222 3.38 -11.97 5.62
C HIS A 222 2.84 -12.61 4.34
N TYR A 223 1.96 -11.92 3.59
CA TYR A 223 1.32 -12.48 2.39
C TYR A 223 1.98 -11.99 1.11
N ALA A 224 1.98 -10.68 0.89
CA ALA A 224 2.51 -10.01 -0.29
C ALA A 224 2.67 -8.53 0.02
N PRO A 225 3.56 -7.79 -0.67
CA PRO A 225 3.61 -6.35 -0.51
C PRO A 225 2.33 -5.69 -1.02
N VAL A 226 1.66 -6.27 -2.02
CA VAL A 226 0.60 -5.63 -2.79
C VAL A 226 -0.47 -6.65 -3.17
N ASN A 227 -1.73 -6.25 -3.01
CA ASN A 227 -2.91 -6.96 -3.52
C ASN A 227 -3.88 -5.93 -4.13
N LEU A 228 -3.86 -5.77 -5.47
CA LEU A 228 -4.65 -4.75 -6.16
C LEU A 228 -5.63 -5.38 -7.14
N ALA A 229 -6.90 -4.99 -7.04
CA ALA A 229 -7.90 -5.21 -8.09
C ALA A 229 -7.86 -4.10 -9.16
N THR A 230 -7.10 -3.02 -8.94
CA THR A 230 -6.88 -1.95 -9.91
C THR A 230 -5.42 -1.55 -9.97
N THR A 231 -4.88 -1.57 -11.18
CA THR A 231 -3.55 -1.05 -11.48
C THR A 231 -3.44 0.46 -11.20
N PRO A 232 -2.39 0.92 -10.48
CA PRO A 232 -2.13 2.35 -10.34
C PRO A 232 -1.93 3.03 -11.69
N THR A 233 -2.55 4.17 -11.88
CA THR A 233 -2.32 5.04 -13.05
C THR A 233 -0.87 5.51 -13.16
N LEU A 234 -0.18 5.64 -12.02
CA LEU A 234 1.25 5.91 -11.93
C LEU A 234 1.82 5.19 -10.72
N ALA A 235 2.84 4.36 -10.95
CA ALA A 235 3.69 3.81 -9.90
C ALA A 235 5.14 4.11 -10.24
N LEU A 236 5.83 4.90 -9.42
CA LEU A 236 7.23 5.31 -9.65
C LEU A 236 8.04 5.26 -8.35
N ASP A 237 9.30 4.83 -8.40
CA ASP A 237 10.27 4.95 -7.29
C ASP A 237 9.85 4.28 -5.96
N ASN A 238 8.95 3.29 -6.03
CA ASN A 238 8.53 2.51 -4.85
C ASN A 238 9.53 1.39 -4.60
N THR A 239 10.15 1.34 -3.42
CA THR A 239 11.17 0.32 -3.09
C THR A 239 10.91 -0.35 -1.76
N ARG A 240 11.35 -1.60 -1.59
CA ARG A 240 11.36 -2.25 -0.27
C ARG A 240 12.50 -1.70 0.58
N LEU A 241 12.35 -1.75 1.91
CA LEU A 241 13.43 -1.45 2.85
C LEU A 241 14.61 -2.41 2.72
N THR A 242 14.36 -3.66 2.31
CA THR A 242 15.39 -4.67 2.02
C THR A 242 16.10 -4.44 0.67
N GLY A 243 15.69 -3.42 -0.10
CA GLY A 243 16.14 -3.18 -1.46
C GLY A 243 15.21 -3.81 -2.51
N GLY A 244 15.30 -3.33 -3.75
CA GLY A 244 14.46 -3.79 -4.87
C GLY A 244 13.22 -2.91 -5.10
N ALA A 245 12.89 -2.71 -6.38
CA ALA A 245 11.65 -2.05 -6.79
C ALA A 245 10.46 -2.99 -6.52
N VAL A 246 9.32 -2.44 -6.08
CA VAL A 246 8.17 -3.27 -5.68
C VAL A 246 6.97 -3.19 -6.62
N ILE A 247 6.88 -2.09 -7.35
CA ILE A 247 6.05 -1.98 -8.55
C ILE A 247 7.03 -1.48 -9.60
N ALA A 248 7.22 -2.22 -10.68
CA ALA A 248 8.11 -1.76 -11.75
C ALA A 248 7.61 -0.40 -12.25
N ASP A 249 8.52 0.58 -12.36
CA ASP A 249 8.24 1.92 -12.88
C ASP A 249 7.48 1.79 -14.19
N THR A 250 6.25 2.28 -14.25
CA THR A 250 5.57 2.33 -15.54
C THR A 250 4.48 3.39 -15.55
N PRO A 251 4.54 4.34 -16.50
CA PRO A 251 3.34 4.96 -17.03
C PRO A 251 2.54 3.86 -17.75
N GLY A 252 1.60 3.23 -17.05
CA GLY A 252 0.71 2.20 -17.60
C GLY A 252 1.11 0.74 -17.41
N ALA A 253 1.84 0.35 -16.36
CA ALA A 253 2.08 -1.08 -16.05
C ALA A 253 0.78 -1.71 -15.60
N ARG A 254 0.11 -2.38 -16.53
CA ARG A 254 -0.87 -3.39 -16.16
C ARG A 254 -0.11 -4.61 -15.68
N ASP A 255 -0.43 -5.08 -14.48
CA ASP A 255 0.00 -6.39 -14.02
C ASP A 255 -0.40 -7.43 -15.06
N LEU A 256 0.56 -8.24 -15.50
CA LEU A 256 0.24 -9.44 -16.27
C LEU A 256 -0.23 -10.51 -15.28
N THR A 257 -1.53 -10.55 -15.01
CA THR A 257 -2.14 -11.58 -14.17
C THR A 257 -2.47 -12.82 -15.00
N LEU A 258 -1.87 -13.96 -14.67
CA LEU A 258 -2.11 -15.25 -15.31
C LEU A 258 -3.20 -16.03 -14.54
N HIS A 259 -4.39 -16.17 -15.12
CA HIS A 259 -5.46 -17.02 -14.55
C HIS A 259 -5.40 -18.45 -15.12
N TRP A 260 -5.60 -19.47 -14.28
CA TRP A 260 -5.62 -20.89 -14.68
C TRP A 260 -7.04 -21.48 -14.40
N GLY A 261 -7.45 -22.56 -15.08
CA GLY A 261 -8.79 -23.17 -14.94
C GLY A 261 -8.83 -24.60 -15.52
N PRO A 262 -9.79 -25.47 -15.12
CA PRO A 262 -9.67 -26.91 -15.35
C PRO A 262 -10.32 -27.39 -16.66
N MET A 263 -9.63 -28.23 -17.43
CA MET A 263 -9.90 -29.67 -17.67
C MET A 263 -9.24 -30.19 -18.97
N GLY A 264 -8.48 -31.30 -18.86
CA GLY A 264 -8.28 -32.27 -19.95
C GLY A 264 -7.32 -31.88 -21.09
N VAL A 265 -6.04 -32.21 -20.92
CA VAL A 265 -5.03 -32.44 -21.99
C VAL A 265 -5.02 -31.43 -23.16
N ALA A 266 -4.94 -30.13 -22.87
CA ALA A 266 -4.41 -29.11 -23.78
C ALA A 266 -4.10 -27.83 -22.98
N TRP A 267 -2.87 -27.32 -23.12
CA TRP A 267 -2.37 -26.13 -22.43
C TRP A 267 -2.77 -24.87 -23.20
N THR A 268 -3.41 -23.88 -22.57
CA THR A 268 -3.67 -22.58 -23.20
C THR A 268 -3.28 -21.42 -22.29
N LEU A 269 -2.36 -20.59 -22.81
CA LEU A 269 -1.91 -19.32 -22.23
C LEU A 269 -2.80 -18.19 -22.75
N ILE A 270 -3.19 -17.28 -21.86
CA ILE A 270 -3.72 -15.97 -22.26
C ILE A 270 -2.83 -14.90 -21.62
N ALA A 271 -1.84 -14.42 -22.37
CA ALA A 271 -1.10 -13.22 -22.05
C ALA A 271 -1.80 -12.03 -22.72
N ALA A 272 -2.01 -10.94 -21.98
CA ALA A 272 -2.39 -9.69 -22.61
C ALA A 272 -1.17 -9.15 -23.36
N GLU A 273 -1.25 -9.05 -24.68
CA GLU A 273 -0.19 -8.50 -25.54
C GLU A 273 -0.06 -6.98 -25.36
N VAL A 274 0.35 -6.54 -24.16
CA VAL A 274 0.51 -5.11 -23.86
C VAL A 274 1.99 -4.72 -23.95
N PRO A 275 2.33 -3.66 -24.69
CA PRO A 275 3.70 -3.14 -24.72
C PRO A 275 4.07 -2.44 -23.40
N VAL A 276 5.20 -2.82 -22.82
CA VAL A 276 5.90 -2.10 -21.74
C VAL A 276 7.00 -1.24 -22.37
N ARG A 277 7.22 -0.02 -21.88
CA ARG A 277 8.38 0.80 -22.28
C ARG A 277 9.37 0.87 -21.12
N LEU A 278 10.65 0.59 -21.37
CA LEU A 278 11.71 0.82 -20.40
C LEU A 278 12.69 1.85 -20.94
N HIS A 279 12.93 2.88 -20.12
CA HIS A 279 14.06 3.77 -20.30
C HIS A 279 15.20 3.23 -19.44
N GLN A 280 16.25 2.69 -20.08
CA GLN A 280 17.40 2.15 -19.35
C GLN A 280 18.53 3.18 -19.39
N SER A 281 18.85 3.82 -18.25
CA SER A 281 20.04 4.66 -18.18
C SER A 281 21.30 3.80 -18.14
N ALA A 282 22.41 4.31 -18.69
CA ALA A 282 23.68 3.60 -18.67
C ALA A 282 24.12 3.28 -17.23
N GLY A 283 24.33 1.99 -16.94
CA GLY A 283 24.79 1.50 -15.63
C GLY A 283 23.68 1.09 -14.65
N GLU A 284 22.41 1.31 -14.99
CA GLU A 284 21.30 0.88 -14.14
C GLU A 284 21.03 -0.63 -14.27
N ARG A 285 20.50 -1.19 -13.18
CA ARG A 285 20.03 -2.57 -13.08
C ARG A 285 18.64 -2.59 -12.47
N PHE A 286 17.76 -3.42 -13.00
CA PHE A 286 16.42 -3.61 -12.46
C PHE A 286 16.01 -5.08 -12.58
N PHE A 287 15.05 -5.49 -11.76
CA PHE A 287 14.43 -6.81 -11.90
C PHE A 287 13.20 -6.69 -12.77
N LEU A 288 13.12 -7.53 -13.80
CA LEU A 288 11.86 -7.84 -14.44
C LEU A 288 11.19 -8.97 -13.65
N ALA A 289 10.01 -8.70 -13.12
CA ALA A 289 9.23 -9.66 -12.35
C ALA A 289 8.00 -10.16 -13.13
N VAL A 290 7.73 -11.46 -13.02
CA VAL A 290 6.55 -12.12 -13.60
C VAL A 290 5.86 -12.91 -12.51
N THR A 291 4.66 -12.49 -12.14
CA THR A 291 3.86 -13.21 -11.15
C THR A 291 3.28 -14.47 -11.76
N ILE A 292 3.48 -15.60 -11.10
CA ILE A 292 2.94 -16.91 -11.43
C ILE A 292 2.03 -17.33 -10.29
N THR A 293 0.74 -17.51 -10.57
CA THR A 293 -0.25 -17.93 -9.57
C THR A 293 -0.71 -19.37 -9.77
N ASN A 294 -0.97 -20.07 -8.67
CA ASN A 294 -1.64 -21.38 -8.68
C ASN A 294 -3.15 -21.19 -8.60
N THR A 295 -3.96 -22.01 -9.29
CA THR A 295 -5.42 -22.00 -9.03
C THR A 295 -5.85 -22.96 -7.96
N ARG A 296 -4.98 -23.91 -7.60
CA ARG A 296 -5.23 -24.75 -6.45
C ARG A 296 -4.73 -24.02 -5.21
N PRO A 297 -5.57 -23.92 -4.17
CA PRO A 297 -5.13 -23.44 -2.86
C PRO A 297 -3.92 -24.26 -2.39
N GLY A 298 -2.88 -23.56 -1.95
CA GLY A 298 -1.66 -24.17 -1.44
C GLY A 298 -0.40 -23.38 -1.83
N PRO A 299 0.74 -23.67 -1.16
CA PRO A 299 2.01 -23.03 -1.50
C PRO A 299 2.43 -23.39 -2.92
N LEU A 300 3.00 -22.43 -3.64
CA LEU A 300 3.63 -22.69 -4.93
C LEU A 300 4.91 -23.52 -4.71
N PRO A 301 5.15 -24.58 -5.50
CA PRO A 301 6.42 -25.29 -5.45
C PRO A 301 7.56 -24.36 -5.91
N ALA A 302 8.80 -24.70 -5.56
CA ALA A 302 9.96 -24.07 -6.19
C ALA A 302 9.95 -24.37 -7.70
N LEU A 303 10.19 -23.35 -8.52
CA LEU A 303 10.22 -23.46 -9.97
C LEU A 303 11.61 -23.11 -10.52
N ASP A 304 12.07 -23.89 -11.50
CA ASP A 304 13.21 -23.51 -12.34
C ASP A 304 12.72 -22.50 -13.39
N VAL A 305 13.07 -21.24 -13.21
CA VAL A 305 12.61 -20.15 -14.06
C VAL A 305 13.71 -19.64 -14.99
N TRP A 306 13.32 -19.33 -16.21
CA TRP A 306 14.19 -18.87 -17.28
C TRP A 306 13.50 -17.80 -18.09
N PHE A 307 14.28 -16.91 -18.67
CA PHE A 307 13.78 -15.82 -19.48
C PHE A 307 14.50 -15.78 -20.82
N ALA A 308 13.81 -15.32 -21.85
CA ALA A 308 14.42 -15.02 -23.14
C ALA A 308 13.86 -13.71 -23.69
N THR A 309 14.67 -13.02 -24.49
CA THR A 309 14.19 -11.87 -25.25
C THR A 309 14.49 -12.06 -26.73
N THR A 310 13.53 -11.72 -27.57
CA THR A 310 13.67 -11.77 -29.04
C THR A 310 13.23 -10.44 -29.64
N PRO A 311 13.65 -10.08 -30.86
CA PRO A 311 13.05 -8.94 -31.56
C PRO A 311 11.52 -9.09 -31.67
N ALA A 312 10.76 -8.01 -31.48
CA ALA A 312 9.30 -8.06 -31.43
C ALA A 312 8.63 -8.62 -32.70
N ALA A 313 9.27 -8.49 -33.87
CA ALA A 313 8.75 -8.89 -35.19
C ALA A 313 8.75 -10.42 -35.46
N ALA A 314 8.62 -11.23 -34.41
CA ALA A 314 8.43 -12.69 -34.42
C ALA A 314 9.68 -13.55 -34.64
N HIS A 315 10.31 -13.94 -33.52
CA HIS A 315 11.02 -15.21 -33.38
C HIS A 315 10.66 -15.85 -32.03
N THR A 316 10.33 -17.15 -32.05
CA THR A 316 10.31 -17.98 -30.84
C THR A 316 11.74 -18.09 -30.31
N PRO A 317 11.98 -18.00 -28.98
CA PRO A 317 13.30 -18.18 -28.41
C PRO A 317 13.90 -19.51 -28.81
N THR A 318 15.15 -19.45 -29.27
CA THR A 318 16.03 -20.59 -29.44
C THR A 318 16.64 -21.01 -28.11
N THR A 319 17.31 -22.16 -28.07
CA THR A 319 17.97 -22.67 -26.86
C THR A 319 19.02 -21.70 -26.31
N THR A 320 19.66 -20.91 -27.16
CA THR A 320 20.70 -19.94 -26.77
C THR A 320 20.15 -18.61 -26.25
N ASP A 321 18.85 -18.35 -26.39
CA ASP A 321 18.24 -17.09 -25.93
C ASP A 321 17.85 -17.14 -24.45
N TRP A 322 17.75 -18.34 -23.89
CA TRP A 322 17.33 -18.53 -22.50
C TRP A 322 18.44 -18.16 -21.51
N ARG A 323 18.05 -17.45 -20.46
CA ARG A 323 18.87 -17.07 -19.32
C ARG A 323 18.19 -17.53 -18.03
N PRO A 324 18.94 -18.02 -17.04
CA PRO A 324 18.36 -18.40 -15.76
C PRO A 324 17.78 -17.16 -15.06
N GLY A 325 16.60 -17.31 -14.48
CA GLY A 325 16.02 -16.34 -13.56
C GLY A 325 16.13 -16.81 -12.10
N VAL A 326 15.51 -16.06 -11.21
CA VAL A 326 15.37 -16.39 -9.78
C VAL A 326 13.89 -16.60 -9.48
N TRP A 327 13.56 -17.65 -8.75
CA TRP A 327 12.21 -17.90 -8.27
C TRP A 327 12.07 -17.38 -6.84
N GLU A 328 11.24 -16.37 -6.65
CA GLU A 328 10.85 -15.80 -5.36
C GLU A 328 9.32 -15.80 -5.31
N ALA A 329 8.74 -16.95 -4.98
CA ALA A 329 7.29 -17.18 -5.06
C ALA A 329 6.48 -15.99 -4.47
N PRO A 330 5.45 -15.50 -5.19
CA PRO A 330 4.91 -16.01 -6.46
C PRO A 330 5.60 -15.48 -7.73
N ALA A 331 6.75 -14.83 -7.63
CA ALA A 331 7.40 -14.14 -8.76
C ALA A 331 8.58 -14.93 -9.36
N ALA A 332 8.64 -14.96 -10.69
CA ALA A 332 9.84 -15.26 -11.45
C ALA A 332 10.56 -13.95 -11.77
N LEU A 333 11.84 -13.86 -11.48
CA LEU A 333 12.64 -12.64 -11.59
C LEU A 333 13.79 -12.83 -12.57
N ILE A 334 14.14 -11.79 -13.33
CA ILE A 334 15.44 -11.71 -14.01
C ILE A 334 16.05 -10.32 -13.85
N LEU A 335 17.34 -10.28 -13.53
CA LEU A 335 18.11 -9.05 -13.48
C LEU A 335 18.43 -8.60 -14.90
N VAL A 336 17.97 -7.40 -15.25
CA VAL A 336 18.22 -6.74 -16.52
C VAL A 336 19.15 -5.55 -16.28
N GLY A 337 20.13 -5.36 -17.17
CA GLY A 337 21.08 -4.26 -17.08
C GLY A 337 22.55 -4.69 -17.19
N SER A 338 23.44 -3.75 -16.91
CA SER A 338 24.90 -3.94 -17.11
C SER A 338 25.44 -5.11 -16.29
N GLY A 339 26.10 -6.06 -16.95
CA GLY A 339 26.62 -7.27 -16.31
C GLY A 339 25.55 -8.31 -15.92
N ALA A 340 24.34 -8.19 -16.47
CA ALA A 340 23.24 -9.15 -16.32
C ALA A 340 22.64 -9.48 -17.70
N LEU A 341 21.31 -9.60 -17.82
CA LEU A 341 20.66 -9.65 -19.13
C LEU A 341 20.71 -8.25 -19.77
N GLU A 342 21.65 -8.05 -20.69
CA GLU A 342 21.71 -6.84 -21.51
C GLU A 342 20.70 -6.93 -22.65
N LEU A 343 19.81 -5.94 -22.73
CA LEU A 343 18.78 -5.86 -23.76
C LEU A 343 19.23 -4.86 -24.81
N PRO A 344 19.38 -5.28 -26.09
CA PRO A 344 19.69 -4.31 -27.12
C PRO A 344 18.50 -3.42 -27.38
N ALA A 345 18.75 -2.16 -27.73
CA ALA A 345 17.74 -1.15 -28.00
C ALA A 345 16.68 -1.61 -29.01
N GLY A 346 15.49 -1.01 -28.90
CA GLY A 346 14.32 -1.27 -29.72
C GLY A 346 13.33 -2.27 -29.12
N PRO A 347 12.27 -2.60 -29.88
CA PRO A 347 11.17 -3.43 -29.40
C PRO A 347 11.56 -4.91 -29.31
N ARG A 348 11.29 -5.50 -28.15
CA ARG A 348 11.58 -6.88 -27.76
C ARG A 348 10.31 -7.61 -27.37
N ALA A 349 10.21 -8.90 -27.69
CA ALA A 349 9.29 -9.81 -27.04
C ALA A 349 10.00 -10.45 -25.85
N ILE A 350 9.34 -10.54 -24.70
CA ILE A 350 9.85 -11.24 -23.54
C ILE A 350 9.12 -12.56 -23.37
N TRP A 351 9.90 -13.58 -23.04
CA TRP A 351 9.43 -14.93 -22.81
C TRP A 351 9.86 -15.40 -21.42
N CYS A 352 8.97 -16.11 -20.74
CA CYS A 352 9.27 -16.81 -19.49
C CYS A 352 9.07 -18.31 -19.72
N LYS A 353 9.99 -19.09 -19.16
CA LYS A 353 9.90 -20.54 -19.05
C LYS A 353 9.99 -20.92 -17.59
N ALA A 354 9.01 -21.67 -17.10
CA ALA A 354 9.00 -22.18 -15.74
C ALA A 354 8.84 -23.70 -15.78
N SER A 355 9.64 -24.40 -14.98
CA SER A 355 9.63 -25.87 -14.88
C SER A 355 9.59 -26.32 -13.44
N ASN A 356 8.88 -27.42 -13.18
CA ASN A 356 8.90 -28.13 -11.90
C ASN A 356 9.59 -29.51 -12.00
N GLY A 357 10.32 -29.75 -13.10
CA GLY A 357 10.96 -31.03 -13.42
C GLY A 357 10.06 -32.07 -14.11
N ILE A 358 8.74 -31.87 -14.11
CA ILE A 358 7.77 -32.75 -14.80
C ILE A 358 7.23 -32.06 -16.05
N GLU A 359 6.96 -30.76 -15.95
CA GLU A 359 6.38 -29.96 -17.00
C GLU A 359 7.22 -28.69 -17.22
N THR A 360 7.27 -28.20 -18.46
CA THR A 360 7.94 -26.95 -18.81
C THR A 360 6.99 -26.09 -19.61
N LEU A 361 6.57 -24.98 -19.00
CA LEU A 361 5.77 -23.96 -19.66
C LEU A 361 6.68 -22.97 -20.35
N VAL A 362 6.37 -22.58 -21.58
CA VAL A 362 7.11 -21.57 -22.35
C VAL A 362 6.10 -20.59 -22.92
N HIS A 363 6.17 -19.34 -22.45
CA HIS A 363 5.16 -18.34 -22.77
C HIS A 363 5.79 -16.99 -23.10
N ARG A 364 5.26 -16.35 -24.15
CA ARG A 364 5.51 -14.92 -24.39
C ARG A 364 4.70 -14.16 -23.36
N ILE A 365 5.38 -13.42 -22.50
CA ILE A 365 4.76 -12.71 -21.38
C ILE A 365 4.48 -11.25 -21.71
N GLY A 366 5.10 -10.69 -22.75
CA GLY A 366 4.83 -9.31 -23.16
C GLY A 366 5.81 -8.77 -24.19
N PHE A 367 5.68 -7.47 -24.46
CA PHE A 367 6.61 -6.72 -25.28
C PHE A 367 7.29 -5.64 -24.44
N LEU A 368 8.52 -5.32 -24.81
CA LEU A 368 9.34 -4.32 -24.16
C LEU A 368 10.01 -3.42 -25.21
N ASP A 369 9.78 -2.12 -25.17
CA ASP A 369 10.57 -1.16 -25.96
C ASP A 369 11.74 -0.63 -25.13
N VAL A 370 12.97 -0.88 -25.58
CA VAL A 370 14.21 -0.50 -24.89
C VAL A 370 14.78 0.75 -25.56
N HIS A 371 14.85 1.86 -24.82
CA HIS A 371 15.37 3.14 -25.32
C HIS A 371 16.83 3.38 -24.97
#